data_AF-A0A1H9PSI9-F1
#
_entry.id   AF-A0A1H9PSI9-F1
#
_cell.length_a   1.000
_cell.length_b   1.000
_cell.length_c   1.000
_cell.angle_alpha   90.00
_cell.angle_beta   90.00
_cell.angle_gamma   90.00
#
_symmetry.space_group_name_H-M   'P 1'
#
loop_
_entity.id
_entity.type
_entity.pdbx_description
1 polymer ?
#
loop_
_entity_poly.entity_id
_entity_poly.type
_entity_poly.pdbx_seq_one_letter_code
_entity_poly.pdbx_strand_id
1 'polypeptide(L)' 'MNELEKRIRQLEIEKLGLQFQVSLLMDKLGVTLPEMKDFASKCLEELPDSEVNSAIHLYLQGLIQGDPNQK' A
#
# COMPACT_ATOMS: atom_id res chain seq x y z
N MET A 1 -11.55 -23.75 14.53
CA MET A 1 -11.44 -22.34 14.12
C MET A 1 -12.67 -21.60 14.63
N ASN A 2 -12.49 -20.65 15.54
CA ASN A 2 -13.59 -19.90 16.14
C ASN A 2 -14.16 -18.85 15.14
N GLU A 3 -15.28 -18.21 15.49
CA GLU A 3 -15.94 -17.24 14.60
C GLU A 3 -15.06 -16.01 14.30
N LEU A 4 -14.25 -15.59 15.27
CA LEU A 4 -13.30 -14.48 15.08
C LEU A 4 -12.22 -14.84 14.05
N GLU A 5 -11.61 -16.01 14.16
CA GLU A 5 -10.59 -16.52 13.22
C GLU A 5 -11.16 -16.69 11.81
N LYS A 6 -12.40 -17.17 11.68
CA LYS A 6 -13.10 -17.23 10.38
C LYS A 6 -13.26 -15.84 9.78
N ARG A 7 -13.67 -14.85 10.59
CA ARG A 7 -13.85 -13.47 10.12
C ARG A 7 -12.54 -12.82 9.72
N ILE A 8 -11.48 -13.02 10.52
CA ILE A 8 -10.12 -12.55 10.19
C ILE A 8 -9.69 -13.12 8.83
N ARG A 9 -9.84 -14.43 8.63
CA ARG A 9 -9.45 -15.08 7.39
C ARG A 9 -10.24 -14.58 6.17
N GLN A 10 -11.54 -14.31 6.34
CA GLN A 10 -12.36 -13.69 5.28
C GLN A 10 -11.83 -12.30 4.91
N LEU A 11 -11.52 -11.47 5.91
CA LEU A 11 -10.97 -10.14 5.68
C LEU A 11 -9.60 -10.18 5.00
N GLU A 12 -8.76 -11.17 5.33
CA GLU A 12 -7.48 -11.38 4.63
C GLU A 12 -7.68 -11.76 3.17
N ILE A 13 -8.65 -12.63 2.86
CA ILE A 13 -8.99 -13.00 1.47
C ILE A 13 -9.54 -11.79 0.71
N GLU A 14 -10.45 -11.02 1.30
CA GLU A 14 -11.00 -9.80 0.71
C GLU A 14 -9.89 -8.77 0.43
N LYS A 15 -8.97 -8.57 1.39
CA LYS A 15 -7.80 -7.71 1.22
C LYS A 15 -6.93 -8.15 0.04
N LEU A 16 -6.63 -9.45 -0.08
CA LEU A 16 -5.84 -9.99 -1.18
C LEU A 16 -6.55 -9.77 -2.54
N GLY A 17 -7.87 -9.96 -2.59
CA GLY A 17 -8.67 -9.69 -3.78
C GLY A 17 -8.60 -8.23 -4.23
N LEU A 18 -8.69 -7.30 -3.27
CA LEU A 18 -8.56 -5.86 -3.54
C LEU A 18 -7.16 -5.50 -4.04
N GLN A 19 -6.11 -6.06 -3.43
CA GLN A 19 -4.73 -5.84 -3.88
C GLN A 19 -4.51 -6.32 -5.31
N PHE A 20 -5.08 -7.47 -5.68
CA PHE A 20 -5.03 -7.98 -7.06
C PHE A 20 -5.75 -7.06 -8.05
N GLN A 21 -6.96 -6.60 -7.70
CA GLN A 21 -7.73 -5.68 -8.54
C GLN A 21 -7.01 -4.35 -8.76
N VAL A 22 -6.41 -3.78 -7.71
CA VAL A 22 -5.63 -2.54 -7.81
C VAL A 22 -4.40 -2.74 -8.71
N SER A 23 -3.68 -3.87 -8.56
CA SER A 23 -2.56 -4.22 -9.44
C SER A 23 -2.97 -4.28 -10.91
N LEU A 24 -4.08 -4.96 -11.21
CA LEU A 24 -4.62 -5.06 -12.57
C LEU A 24 -5.03 -3.69 -13.14
N LEU A 25 -5.61 -2.82 -12.30
CA LEU A 25 -5.98 -1.46 -12.71
C LEU A 25 -4.75 -0.60 -13.00
N MET A 26 -3.73 -0.67 -12.15
CA MET A 26 -2.46 0.04 -12.36
C MET A 26 -1.81 -0.37 -13.68
N ASP A 27 -1.77 -1.67 -13.97
CA ASP A 27 -1.25 -2.20 -15.24
C ASP A 27 -2.08 -1.70 -16.45
N LYS A 28 -3.41 -1.79 -16.38
CA LYS A 28 -4.31 -1.31 -17.46
C LYS A 28 -4.20 0.19 -17.72
N LEU A 29 -3.99 0.98 -16.68
CA LEU A 29 -3.85 2.44 -16.77
C LEU A 29 -2.42 2.87 -17.10
N GLY A 30 -1.47 1.93 -17.13
CA GLY A 30 -0.06 2.22 -17.37
C GLY A 30 0.58 3.04 -16.25
N VAL A 31 0.11 2.90 -15.01
CA VAL A 31 0.64 3.64 -13.86
C VAL A 31 2.10 3.25 -13.65
N THR A 32 2.97 4.25 -13.72
CA THR A 32 4.40 4.09 -13.62
C THR A 32 4.87 4.16 -12.16
N LEU A 33 6.03 3.56 -11.87
CA LEU A 33 6.65 3.66 -10.54
C LEU A 33 6.85 5.12 -10.07
N PRO A 34 7.29 6.07 -10.91
CA PRO A 34 7.32 7.49 -10.55
C PRO A 34 5.96 8.06 -10.10
N GLU A 35 4.87 7.74 -10.80
CA GLU A 35 3.52 8.19 -10.42
C GLU A 35 3.08 7.59 -9.09
N MET A 36 3.43 6.33 -8.83
CA MET A 36 3.17 5.69 -7.53
C MET A 36 3.95 6.39 -6.39
N LYS A 37 5.20 6.78 -6.65
CA LYS A 37 6.03 7.50 -5.66
C LYS A 37 5.51 8.92 -5.41
N ASP A 38 5.08 9.63 -6.45
CA ASP A 38 4.44 10.94 -6.34
C ASP A 38 3.16 10.85 -5.49
N PHE A 39 2.31 9.88 -5.79
CA PHE A 39 1.09 9.64 -5.02
C PHE A 39 1.40 9.30 -3.55
N ALA A 40 2.36 8.41 -3.30
CA ALA A 40 2.79 8.06 -1.94
C ALA A 40 3.34 9.27 -1.16
N SER A 41 4.01 10.19 -1.84
CA SER A 41 4.54 11.43 -1.24
C SER A 41 3.40 12.34 -0.80
N LYS A 42 2.37 12.53 -1.64
CA LYS A 42 1.16 13.29 -1.28
C LYS A 42 0.42 12.66 -0.10
N CYS A 43 0.32 11.34 -0.05
CA CYS A 43 -0.28 10.65 1.10
C CYS A 43 0.51 10.87 2.40
N LEU A 44 1.84 11.00 2.34
CA LEU A 44 2.64 11.33 3.52
C LEU A 44 2.45 12.78 3.97
N GLU A 45 2.30 13.72 3.04
CA GLU A 45 2.04 15.13 3.35
C GLU A 45 0.68 15.33 4.03
N GLU A 46 -0.31 14.50 3.71
CA GLU A 46 -1.64 14.53 4.30
C GLU A 46 -1.77 13.68 5.57
N LEU A 47 -0.72 12.94 5.96
CA LEU A 47 -0.75 12.08 7.14
C LEU A 47 -0.75 12.96 8.41
N PRO A 48 -1.68 12.75 9.37
CA PRO A 48 -1.68 13.54 10.60
C PRO A 48 -0.42 13.26 11.43
N ASP A 49 0.06 14.25 12.18
CA ASP A 49 1.28 14.13 13.02
C ASP A 49 1.22 12.95 14.01
N SER A 50 0.02 12.56 14.45
CA SER A 50 -0.19 11.40 15.32
C SER A 50 0.15 10.05 14.68
N GLU A 51 0.25 9.99 13.35
CA GLU A 51 0.55 8.81 12.56
C GLU A 51 2.03 8.75 12.14
N VAL A 52 2.85 9.71 12.55
CA VAL A 52 4.30 9.66 12.31
C VAL A 52 4.88 8.40 12.97
N ASN A 53 5.65 7.63 12.20
CA ASN A 53 6.17 6.29 12.55
C ASN A 53 5.15 5.16 12.66
N SER A 54 3.89 5.37 12.26
CA SER A 54 2.95 4.26 12.12
C SER A 54 3.36 3.32 10.98
N ALA A 55 2.76 2.14 10.92
CA ALA A 55 3.06 1.15 9.88
C ALA A 55 2.82 1.72 8.47
N ILE A 56 1.82 2.58 8.29
CA ILE A 56 1.53 3.20 7.00
C ILE A 56 2.56 4.28 6.65
N HIS A 57 2.98 5.09 7.63
CA HIS A 57 4.05 6.08 7.45
C HIS A 57 5.35 5.41 6.95
N LEU A 58 5.78 4.34 7.64
CA LEU A 58 7.00 3.61 7.29
C LEU A 58 6.88 2.90 5.93
N TYR A 59 5.69 2.38 5.60
CA TYR A 59 5.43 1.77 4.30
C TYR A 59 5.53 2.78 3.15
N LEU A 60 4.89 3.95 3.28
CA LEU A 60 4.94 5.00 2.27
C LEU A 60 6.37 5.55 2.11
N GLN A 61 7.09 5.76 3.21
CA GLN A 61 8.51 6.14 3.16
C GLN A 61 9.34 5.08 2.42
N GLY A 62 9.13 3.80 2.72
CA GLY A 62 9.82 2.70 2.04
C GLY A 62 9.52 2.63 0.55
N LEU A 63 8.28 2.89 0.14
CA LEU A 63 7.88 2.93 -1.28
C LEU A 63 8.55 4.09 -2.03
N ILE A 64 8.63 5.27 -1.41
CA ILE A 64 9.28 6.45 -2.00
C ILE A 64 10.79 6.23 -2.10
N GLN A 65 11.40 5.76 -1.01
CA GLN A 65 12.85 5.55 -0.89
C GLN A 65 13.34 4.33 -1.68
N GLY A 66 12.46 3.35 -1.94
CA GLY A 66 12.74 2.19 -2.77
C GLY A 66 12.96 2.57 -4.23
N ASP A 67 14.13 3.08 -4.59
CA ASP A 67 15.21 2.28 -5.17
C ASP A 67 16.45 3.13 -5.54
N PRO A 68 17.62 2.98 -4.88
CA PRO A 68 18.90 3.51 -5.35
C PRO A 68 19.66 2.57 -6.32
N ASN A 69 19.29 1.29 -6.45
CA ASN A 69 19.96 0.29 -7.29
C ASN A 69 19.12 -1.01 -7.41
N GLN A 70 18.19 -1.09 -8.36
CA GLN A 70 17.89 -2.35 -9.04
C GLN A 70 19.12 -2.70 -9.90
N LYS A 71 19.98 -3.55 -9.34
CA LYS A 71 21.07 -4.29 -10.02
C LYS A 71 20.57 -5.64 -10.51
#